data_AF-X1M8G7-F1
#
_entry.id   AF-X1M8G7-F1
#
_cell.length_a   1.000
_cell.length_b   1.000
_cell.length_c   1.000
_cell.angle_alpha   90.00
_cell.angle_beta   90.00
_cell.angle_gamma   90.00
#
_symmetry.space_group_name_H-M   'P 1'
#
loop_
_entity.id
_entity.type
_entity.pdbx_description
1 polymer ?
#
loop_
_entity_poly.entity_id
_entity_poly.type
_entity_poly.pdbx_seq_one_letter_code
_entity_poly.pdbx_strand_id
1 'polypeptide(L)' 'KDIARATSHAPSSVDRYIKDFQRVKILWERGMMLSEIAYITSLSENLVNEYIVIVKEHVLKN' A
#
# COMPACT_ATOMS: atom_id res chain seq x y z
N LYS A 1 16.09 5.93 10.47
CA LYS A 1 17.11 5.03 9.89
C LYS A 1 16.38 3.70 9.70
N ASP A 2 16.02 3.21 8.52
CA ASP A 2 16.46 3.45 7.15
C ASP A 2 15.38 2.94 6.20
N ILE A 3 14.76 3.82 5.40
CA ILE A 3 14.02 3.40 4.19
C ILE A 3 14.60 4.11 2.94
N ALA A 4 15.45 5.12 3.14
CA ALA A 4 15.99 5.96 2.08
C ALA A 4 17.31 5.50 1.45
N ARG A 5 17.82 4.30 1.78
CA ARG A 5 19.16 3.86 1.34
C ARG A 5 19.22 2.68 0.37
N ALA A 6 18.09 2.12 -0.08
CA ALA A 6 18.10 0.98 -1.00
C ALA A 6 17.88 1.35 -2.48
N THR A 7 17.46 2.56 -2.82
CA THR A 7 17.05 2.90 -4.20
C THR A 7 17.70 4.18 -4.70
N SER A 8 18.96 4.03 -5.13
CA SER A 8 19.68 5.02 -5.94
C SER A 8 19.08 5.20 -7.36
N HIS A 9 17.83 4.79 -7.59
CA HIS A 9 17.08 5.00 -8.83
C HIS A 9 15.61 5.35 -8.51
N ALA A 10 15.23 6.54 -8.97
CA ALA A 10 13.88 7.11 -9.06
C ALA A 10 13.17 7.45 -7.73
N PRO A 11 13.36 8.67 -7.20
CA PRO A 11 12.50 9.27 -6.16
C PRO A 11 10.99 9.16 -6.48
N SER A 12 10.63 9.17 -7.77
CA SER A 12 9.26 9.00 -8.25
C SER A 12 8.63 7.64 -7.90
N SER A 13 9.43 6.58 -7.74
CA SER A 13 8.95 5.26 -7.35
C SER A 13 8.48 5.24 -5.90
N VAL A 14 9.18 5.96 -5.01
CA VAL A 14 8.83 6.06 -3.59
C VAL A 14 7.50 6.79 -3.42
N ASP A 15 7.33 7.93 -4.11
CA ASP A 15 6.07 8.68 -4.09
C ASP A 15 4.88 7.86 -4.62
N ARG A 16 5.13 7.05 -5.66
CA ARG A 16 4.12 6.14 -6.20
C ARG A 16 3.71 5.10 -5.16
N TYR A 17 4.66 4.45 -4.50
CA TYR A 17 4.37 3.45 -3.46
C TYR A 17 3.62 4.05 -2.26
N ILE A 18 3.96 5.27 -1.83
CA ILE A 18 3.24 5.96 -0.76
C ILE A 18 1.79 6.23 -1.17
N LYS A 19 1.56 6.73 -2.38
CA LYS A 19 0.20 7.00 -2.91
C LYS A 19 -0.61 5.72 -3.05
N ASP A 20 -0.01 4.66 -3.59
CA ASP A 20 -0.69 3.37 -3.77
C ASP A 20 -1.05 2.76 -2.41
N PHE A 21 -0.15 2.80 -1.43
CA PHE A 21 -0.42 2.38 -0.06
C PHE A 21 -1.57 3.17 0.58
N GLN A 22 -1.57 4.51 0.47
CA GLN A 22 -2.64 5.36 1.01
C GLN A 22 -4.00 5.03 0.38
N ARG A 23 -4.04 4.80 -0.94
CA ARG A 23 -5.26 4.39 -1.64
C ARG A 23 -5.77 3.06 -1.12
N VAL A 24 -4.90 2.04 -1.02
CA VAL A 24 -5.28 0.72 -0.49
C VAL A 24 -5.78 0.82 0.95
N LYS A 25 -5.10 1.58 1.82
CA LYS A 25 -5.51 1.81 3.21
C LYS A 25 -6.94 2.36 3.31
N ILE A 26 -7.24 3.45 2.59
CA ILE A 26 -8.58 4.08 2.64
C ILE A 26 -9.66 3.12 2.14
N LEU A 27 -9.39 2.36 1.08
CA LEU A 27 -10.38 1.45 0.52
C LEU A 27 -10.62 0.24 1.45
N TRP A 28 -9.56 -0.28 2.05
CA TRP A 28 -9.65 -1.36 3.04
C TRP A 28 -10.37 -0.91 4.32
N GLU A 29 -10.09 0.29 4.83
CA GLU A 29 -10.78 0.88 6.00
C GLU A 29 -12.29 1.08 5.74
N ARG A 30 -12.71 1.20 4.47
CA ARG A 30 -14.13 1.23 4.06
C ARG A 30 -14.77 -0.16 3.94
N GLY A 31 -14.03 -1.23 4.22
CA GLY A 31 -14.54 -2.60 4.21
C GLY A 31 -14.63 -3.24 2.82
N MET A 32 -13.98 -2.68 1.79
CA MET A 32 -13.95 -3.29 0.46
C MET A 32 -13.17 -4.60 0.43
N MET A 33 -13.56 -5.50 -0.47
CA MET A 33 -12.86 -6.76 -0.69
C MET A 33 -11.53 -6.54 -1.43
N LEU A 34 -10.59 -7.46 -1.23
CA LEU A 34 -9.26 -7.40 -1.83
C LEU A 34 -9.30 -7.26 -3.36
N SER A 35 -10.15 -8.04 -4.03
CA SER A 35 -10.30 -8.02 -5.50
C SER A 35 -10.88 -6.68 -6.00
N GLU A 36 -11.82 -6.08 -5.28
CA GLU A 36 -12.36 -4.76 -5.58
C GLU A 36 -11.29 -3.67 -5.44
N ILE A 37 -10.48 -3.75 -4.39
CA ILE A 37 -9.37 -2.82 -4.16
C ILE A 37 -8.33 -2.95 -5.28
N ALA A 38 -7.96 -4.18 -5.67
CA ALA A 38 -7.04 -4.43 -6.78
C ALA A 38 -7.56 -3.84 -8.10
N TYR A 39 -8.85 -4.04 -8.39
CA TYR A 39 -9.50 -3.48 -9.55
C TYR A 39 -9.46 -1.94 -9.56
N ILE A 40 -9.89 -1.28 -8.48
CA ILE A 40 -9.95 0.18 -8.36
C ILE A 40 -8.56 0.83 -8.40
N THR A 41 -7.56 0.17 -7.81
CA THR A 41 -6.18 0.70 -7.74
C THR A 41 -5.34 0.36 -8.96
N SER A 42 -5.82 -0.56 -9.81
CA SER A 42 -5.05 -1.16 -10.91
C SER A 42 -3.75 -1.80 -10.44
N LEU A 43 -3.76 -2.36 -9.23
CA LEU A 43 -2.66 -3.12 -8.64
C LEU A 43 -2.98 -4.61 -8.70
N SER A 44 -1.96 -5.46 -8.55
CA SER A 44 -2.20 -6.89 -8.40
C SER A 44 -2.83 -7.19 -7.03
N GLU A 45 -3.65 -8.23 -6.97
CA GLU A 45 -4.21 -8.74 -5.72
C GLU A 45 -3.12 -9.04 -4.67
N ASN A 46 -1.99 -9.59 -5.11
CA ASN A 46 -0.84 -9.87 -4.24
C ASN A 46 -0.28 -8.59 -3.60
N LEU A 47 -0.09 -7.52 -4.38
CA LEU A 47 0.45 -6.25 -3.87
C LEU A 47 -0.55 -5.57 -2.92
N VAL A 48 -1.84 -5.64 -3.24
CA VAL A 48 -2.90 -5.15 -2.34
C VAL A 48 -2.87 -5.92 -1.02
N ASN A 49 -2.71 -7.25 -1.06
CA ASN A 49 -2.60 -8.07 0.14
C ASN A 49 -1.41 -7.66 1.01
N GLU A 50 -0.24 -7.45 0.42
CA GLU A 50 0.95 -6.96 1.14
C GLU A 50 0.69 -5.63 1.85
N TYR A 51 0.05 -4.68 1.17
CA TYR A 51 -0.33 -3.40 1.78
C TYR A 51 -1.37 -3.56 2.91
N ILE A 52 -2.35 -4.43 2.76
CA ILE A 52 -3.33 -4.72 3.82
C ILE A 52 -2.64 -5.33 5.05
N VAL A 53 -1.67 -6.23 4.86
CA VAL A 53 -0.87 -6.79 5.96
C VAL A 53 -0.15 -5.67 6.71
N ILE A 54 0.52 -4.76 5.99
CA ILE A 54 1.20 -3.60 6.60
C ILE A 54 0.21 -2.72 7.38
N VAL A 55 -0.97 -2.43 6.82
CA VAL A 55 -2.03 -1.66 7.51
C VAL A 55 -2.45 -2.35 8.82
N LYS A 56 -2.69 -3.66 8.79
CA LYS A 56 -3.07 -4.44 9.98
C LYS A 56 -1.98 -4.44 11.05
N GLU A 57 -0.72 -4.55 10.64
CA GLU A 57 0.42 -4.64 11.56
C GLU A 57 0.76 -3.31 12.25
N HIS A 58 0.55 -2.18 11.57
CA HIS A 58 1.08 -0.87 12.01
C HIS A 58 0.00 0.16 12.35
N VAL A 59 -1.20 0.09 11.78
CA VAL A 59 -2.24 1.11 11.97
C VAL A 59 -3.24 0.73 13.06
N LEU A 60 -3.52 -0.55 13.27
CA LEU A 60 -4.49 -1.04 14.27
C LEU A 60 -3.90 -1.34 15.66
N LYS A 61 -2.59 -1.09 15.86
CA LYS A 61 -1.93 -1.25 17.17
C LYS A 61 -1.91 0.03 18.03
N ASN A 62 -2.60 1.08 17.62
CA ASN A 62 -2.75 2.33 18.38
C ASN A 62 -4.20 2.53 18.82
#